data_AF-A0A3M6XEJ8-F1
#
_entry.id   AF-A0A3M6XEJ8-F1
#
_cell.length_a   1.000
_cell.length_b   1.000
_cell.length_c   1.000
_cell.angle_alpha   90.00
_cell.angle_beta   90.00
_cell.angle_gamma   90.00
#
_symmetry.space_group_name_H-M   'P 1'
#
loop_
_entity.id
_entity.type
_entity.pdbx_description
1 polymer ?
#
loop_
_entity_poly.entity_id
_entity_poly.type
_entity_poly.pdbx_seq_one_letter_code
_entity_poly.pdbx_strand_id
1 'polypeptide(L)' 'MAEWAKRDEVKHAWKELAEENGLTQTDLVDVERVFGFLDGTLCRPAPLNFSMDKSRKLGWHGFVDST' A
#
# COMPACT_ATOMS: atom_id res chain seq x y z
N MET A 1 -9.56 11.80 3.04
CA MET A 1 -8.33 10.98 3.04
C MET A 1 -7.74 11.05 1.64
N ALA A 2 -6.43 10.91 1.47
CA ALA A 2 -5.75 10.92 0.15
C ALA A 2 -5.90 12.19 -0.72
N GLU A 3 -6.37 13.32 -0.20
CA GLU A 3 -6.55 14.56 -1.00
C GLU A 3 -5.23 15.10 -1.57
N TRP A 4 -4.12 14.91 -0.83
CA TRP A 4 -2.79 15.30 -1.29
C TRP A 4 -2.41 14.62 -2.61
N ALA A 5 -2.82 13.35 -2.80
CA ALA A 5 -2.46 12.56 -3.97
C ALA A 5 -3.33 12.89 -5.20
N LYS A 6 -4.41 13.66 -5.04
CA LYS A 6 -5.25 14.14 -6.15
C LYS A 6 -4.69 15.40 -6.82
N ARG A 7 -3.73 16.08 -6.19
CA ARG A 7 -3.14 17.33 -6.69
C ARG A 7 -2.39 17.10 -7.99
N ASP A 8 -2.50 18.07 -8.89
CA ASP A 8 -1.88 17.97 -10.22
C ASP A 8 -0.35 17.90 -10.12
N GLU A 9 0.26 18.60 -9.16
CA GLU A 9 1.70 18.52 -8.90
C GLU A 9 2.17 17.09 -8.58
N VAL A 10 1.37 16.31 -7.84
CA VAL A 10 1.72 14.94 -7.42
C VAL A 10 1.55 13.97 -8.59
N LYS A 11 0.47 14.12 -9.37
CA LYS A 11 0.26 13.32 -10.58
C LYS A 11 1.34 13.55 -11.61
N HIS A 12 1.75 14.81 -11.79
CA HIS A 12 2.81 15.16 -12.72
C HIS A 12 4.16 14.57 -12.28
N ALA A 13 4.53 14.74 -11.01
CA ALA A 13 5.75 14.17 -10.46
C ALA A 13 5.81 12.65 -10.60
N TRP A 14 4.69 11.93 -10.37
CA TRP A 14 4.65 10.48 -10.61
C TRP A 14 4.88 10.13 -12.07
N LYS A 15 4.25 10.87 -12.99
CA LYS A 15 4.41 10.63 -14.42
C LYS A 15 5.84 10.82 -14.89
N GLU A 16 6.51 11.88 -14.45
CA GLU A 16 7.93 12.12 -14.73
C GLU A 16 8.79 10.95 -14.24
N LEU A 17 8.62 10.55 -12.98
CA LEU A 17 9.36 9.41 -12.41
C LEU A 17 9.08 8.10 -13.15
N ALA A 18 7.84 7.86 -13.54
CA ALA A 18 7.46 6.66 -14.26
C ALA A 18 8.08 6.59 -15.65
N GLU A 19 8.13 7.72 -16.37
CA GLU A 19 8.77 7.83 -17.67
C GLU A 19 10.30 7.65 -17.55
N GLU A 20 10.94 8.33 -16.61
CA GLU A 20 12.39 8.25 -16.36
C GLU A 20 12.86 6.82 -16.06
N ASN A 21 12.05 6.06 -15.32
CA ASN A 21 12.39 4.70 -14.88
C ASN A 21 11.77 3.60 -15.74
N GLY A 22 11.07 3.95 -16.83
CA GLY A 22 10.43 2.98 -17.72
C GLY A 22 9.38 2.12 -17.00
N LEU A 23 8.65 2.68 -16.05
CA LEU A 23 7.62 1.97 -15.31
C LEU A 23 6.42 1.66 -16.20
N THR A 24 5.81 0.49 -15.99
CA THR A 24 4.61 0.07 -16.73
C THR A 24 3.36 0.88 -16.36
N GLN A 25 3.34 1.49 -15.17
CA GLN A 25 2.24 2.30 -14.68
C GLN A 25 2.65 3.78 -14.66
N THR A 26 2.30 4.51 -15.71
CA THR A 26 2.67 5.92 -15.90
C THR A 26 1.77 6.91 -15.17
N ASP A 27 0.54 6.51 -14.84
CA ASP A 27 -0.44 7.37 -14.19
C ASP A 27 -0.76 6.91 -12.76
N LEU A 28 -1.01 7.87 -11.88
CA LEU A 28 -1.61 7.62 -10.56
C LEU A 28 -3.10 7.32 -10.74
N VAL A 29 -3.45 6.04 -10.79
CA VAL A 29 -4.83 5.54 -10.90
C VAL A 29 -5.38 5.16 -9.52
N ASP A 30 -6.71 5.22 -9.37
CA ASP A 30 -7.44 4.78 -8.17
C ASP A 30 -6.87 5.31 -6.85
N VAL A 31 -6.50 6.60 -6.83
CA VAL A 31 -5.83 7.29 -5.72
C VAL A 31 -6.54 7.07 -4.38
N GLU A 32 -7.88 7.13 -4.37
CA GLU A 32 -8.67 6.91 -3.15
C GLU A 32 -8.57 5.47 -2.64
N ARG A 33 -8.56 4.48 -3.55
CA ARG A 33 -8.45 3.06 -3.18
C ARG A 33 -7.10 2.75 -2.57
N VAL A 34 -6.02 3.28 -3.17
CA VAL A 34 -4.64 3.00 -2.75
C VAL A 34 -4.29 3.78 -1.48
N PHE A 35 -4.40 5.10 -1.53
CA PHE A 35 -3.94 5.96 -0.45
C PHE A 35 -4.98 6.11 0.66
N GLY A 36 -6.28 5.92 0.40
CA GLY A 36 -7.28 5.82 1.47
C GLY A 36 -7.06 4.59 2.34
N PHE A 37 -6.72 3.45 1.73
CA PHE A 37 -6.33 2.25 2.46
C PHE A 37 -5.02 2.45 3.24
N LEU A 38 -4.04 3.11 2.62
CA LEU A 38 -2.77 3.47 3.28
C LEU A 38 -3.01 4.32 4.52
N ASP A 39 -3.75 5.43 4.38
CA ASP A 39 -4.09 6.33 5.48
C ASP A 39 -4.79 5.56 6.61
N GLY A 40 -5.77 4.72 6.28
CA GLY A 40 -6.50 3.90 7.25
C GLY A 40 -5.62 2.87 7.97
N THR A 41 -4.59 2.34 7.31
CA THR A 41 -3.69 1.33 7.88
C THR A 41 -2.59 1.97 8.73
N LEU A 42 -1.96 3.05 8.24
CA LEU A 42 -0.84 3.71 8.91
C LEU A 42 -1.28 4.64 10.04
N CYS A 43 -2.42 5.32 9.91
CA CYS A 43 -2.91 6.25 10.93
C CYS A 43 -3.74 5.56 12.03
N ARG A 44 -3.81 4.22 12.03
CA ARG A 44 -4.48 3.46 13.10
C ARG A 44 -3.70 3.61 14.41
N PRO A 45 -4.35 3.77 15.57
CA PRO A 45 -3.66 3.96 16.86
C PRO A 45 -2.83 2.76 17.33
N ALA A 46 -3.00 1.58 16.71
CA ALA A 46 -2.28 0.37 17.06
C ALA A 46 -2.15 -0.54 15.82
N PRO A 47 -1.21 -1.50 15.80
CA PRO A 47 -1.13 -2.53 14.76
C PRO A 47 -2.24 -3.58 14.86
N LEU A 48 -2.69 -4.11 13.72
CA LEU A 48 -3.63 -5.23 13.68
C LEU A 48 -2.83 -6.53 13.76
N ASN A 49 -2.87 -7.19 14.92
CA ASN A 49 -2.17 -8.45 15.14
C ASN A 49 -3.18 -9.61 15.12
N PHE A 50 -3.13 -10.43 14.08
CA PHE A 50 -3.96 -11.64 13.97
C PHE A 50 -3.19 -12.87 14.45
N SER A 51 -3.87 -13.76 15.18
CA SER A 51 -3.29 -15.05 15.57
C SER A 51 -3.29 -16.02 14.39
N MET A 52 -2.19 -16.74 14.22
CA MET A 52 -2.05 -17.86 13.28
C MET A 52 -2.14 -19.23 13.97
N ASP A 53 -2.50 -19.27 15.25
CA ASP A 53 -2.45 -20.50 16.06
C ASP A 53 -3.35 -21.59 15.49
N LYS A 54 -4.54 -21.25 15.00
CA LYS A 54 -5.45 -22.22 14.37
C LYS A 54 -4.79 -22.87 13.15
N SER A 55 -4.23 -22.06 12.25
CA SER A 55 -3.57 -22.55 11.04
C SER A 55 -2.37 -23.43 11.39
N ARG A 56 -1.57 -23.04 12.39
CA ARG A 56 -0.43 -23.82 12.88
C ARG A 56 -0.86 -25.15 13.50
N LYS A 57 -1.93 -25.16 14.31
CA LYS A 57 -2.51 -26.38 14.89
C LYS A 57 -3.08 -27.33 13.83
N LEU A 58 -3.50 -26.80 12.68
CA LEU A 58 -4.02 -27.58 11.55
C LEU A 58 -2.95 -27.93 10.50
N GLY A 59 -1.66 -27.74 10.82
CA GLY A 59 -0.53 -28.20 10.01
C GLY A 59 0.06 -27.18 9.03
N TRP A 60 -0.38 -25.91 9.05
CA TRP A 60 0.26 -24.86 8.27
C TRP A 60 1.42 -24.22 9.03
N HIS A 61 2.66 -24.48 8.57
CA HIS A 61 3.88 -23.95 9.17
C HIS A 61 4.63 -22.93 8.30
N GLY A 62 4.07 -22.56 7.13
CA GLY A 62 4.66 -21.55 6.26
C GLY A 62 4.67 -20.17 6.91
N PHE A 63 5.79 -19.47 6.78
CA PHE A 63 5.95 -18.08 7.20
C PHE A 63 6.91 -17.34 6.23
N VAL A 64 6.90 -16.02 6.31
CA VAL A 64 7.80 -15.13 5.57
C VAL A 64 8.46 -14.21 6.61
N ASP A 65 9.76 -13.97 6.46
CA ASP A 65 10.46 -12.95 7.23
C ASP A 65 10.22 -11.59 6.56
N SER A 66 9.69 -10.63 7.33
CA SER A 66 9.37 -9.27 6.85
C SER A 66 10.32 -8.21 7.43
N THR A 67 11.44 -8.65 8.02
CA THR A 67 12.50 -7.78 8.56
C THR A 67 13.38 -7.22 7.45
#